data_AF-A0A9E0CHL9-F1
#
_entry.id   AF-A0A9E0CHL9-F1
#
_cell.length_a   1.000
_cell.length_b   1.000
_cell.length_c   1.000
_cell.angle_alpha   90.00
_cell.angle_beta   90.00
_cell.angle_gamma   90.00
#
_symmetry.space_group_name_H-M   'P 1'
#
loop_
_entity.id
_entity.type
_entity.pdbx_description
1 polymer ?
#
loop_
_entity_poly.entity_id
_entity_poly.type
_entity_poly.pdbx_seq_one_letter_code
_entity_poly.pdbx_strand_id
1 'polypeptide(L)'
;MINKLSYFLLIVGLLFAALRYQEMGELDCASAGERAQVSVRLDMPDPELNTDLSYAQITQKFRSYHGGQAASPYLQALGVTEFFMDVQFQLKFLEKMKSFTGQACLIPEKVDVVLILKQTIFLGQSSTRSKCQFKTLMDHEMRHVTINRDITQKNLKKFEESVRVGIANYGQYQGWGPYELQRSSDKKEKLKAYMDSSIKRVAKETENEINRLQSKVDTPGEYMRIGRACRW
;
A
#
# COMPACT_ATOMS: atom_id res chain seq x y z
N MET A 1 36.66 70.22 -10.70
CA MET A 1 37.18 69.02 -11.39
C MET A 1 36.70 67.80 -10.64
N ILE A 2 35.66 67.13 -11.15
CA ILE A 2 35.12 65.91 -10.52
C ILE A 2 36.04 64.75 -10.90
N ASN A 3 36.50 64.00 -9.90
CA ASN A 3 37.57 63.02 -9.99
C ASN A 3 37.09 61.79 -10.79
N LYS A 4 37.68 61.53 -11.97
CA LYS A 4 37.31 60.42 -12.87
C LYS A 4 37.39 59.04 -12.19
N LEU A 5 38.17 58.93 -11.12
CA LEU A 5 38.32 57.71 -10.31
C LEU A 5 37.04 57.36 -9.51
N SER A 6 36.26 58.36 -9.07
CA SER A 6 35.02 58.13 -8.32
C SER A 6 33.89 57.60 -9.20
N TYR A 7 33.83 58.01 -10.47
CA TYR A 7 32.86 57.46 -11.43
C TYR A 7 33.15 56.01 -11.79
N PHE A 8 34.42 55.64 -11.91
CA PHE A 8 34.81 54.27 -12.25
C PHE A 8 34.48 53.29 -11.11
N LEU A 9 34.70 53.68 -9.85
CA LEU A 9 34.35 52.88 -8.67
C LEU A 9 32.83 52.70 -8.50
N LEU A 10 32.03 53.73 -8.82
CA LEU A 10 30.56 53.65 -8.80
C LEU A 10 30.02 52.69 -9.86
N ILE A 11 30.58 52.72 -11.07
CA ILE A 11 30.16 51.84 -12.17
C ILE A 11 30.55 50.38 -11.89
N VAL A 12 31.76 50.14 -11.36
CA VAL A 12 32.18 48.79 -10.95
C VAL A 12 31.32 48.26 -9.79
N GLY A 13 30.99 49.10 -8.80
CA GLY A 13 30.09 48.73 -7.70
C GLY A 13 28.68 48.36 -8.16
N LEU A 14 28.12 49.10 -9.13
CA LEU A 14 26.81 48.81 -9.73
C LEU A 14 26.83 47.52 -10.58
N LEU A 15 27.91 47.25 -11.30
CA LEU A 15 28.09 46.00 -12.05
C LEU A 15 28.20 44.78 -11.14
N PHE A 16 28.92 44.87 -10.00
CA PHE A 16 28.96 43.79 -9.01
C PHE A 16 27.62 43.58 -8.29
N ALA A 17 26.83 44.63 -8.07
CA ALA A 17 25.48 44.51 -7.52
C ALA A 17 24.51 43.84 -8.50
N ALA A 18 24.58 44.18 -9.79
CA ALA A 18 23.76 43.57 -10.84
C ALA A 18 24.12 42.09 -11.05
N LEU A 19 25.40 41.73 -11.01
CA LEU A 19 25.88 40.34 -11.09
C LEU A 19 25.42 39.50 -9.89
N ARG A 20 25.32 40.08 -8.68
CA ARG A 20 24.74 39.37 -7.50
C ARG A 20 23.22 39.21 -7.57
N TYR A 21 22.52 40.08 -8.28
CA TYR A 21 21.06 39.99 -8.43
C TYR A 21 20.65 38.79 -9.31
N GLN A 22 21.51 38.36 -10.24
CA GLN A 22 21.25 37.24 -11.14
C GLN A 22 21.29 35.85 -10.48
N GLU A 23 21.89 35.70 -9.30
CA GLU A 23 21.79 34.44 -8.52
C GLU A 23 20.48 34.30 -7.73
N MET A 24 19.57 35.29 -7.79
CA MET A 24 18.23 35.20 -7.18
C MET A 24 17.22 34.38 -7.99
N GLY A 25 17.67 33.36 -8.74
CA GLY A 25 16.80 32.48 -9.53
C GLY A 25 15.59 31.97 -8.74
N GLU A 26 14.43 31.92 -9.39
CA GLU A 26 13.18 31.42 -8.80
C GLU A 26 13.35 29.97 -8.31
N LEU A 27 12.77 29.65 -7.16
CA LEU A 27 12.83 28.28 -6.62
C LEU A 27 11.89 27.40 -7.44
N ASP A 28 12.41 26.77 -8.49
CA ASP A 28 11.66 25.82 -9.31
C ASP A 28 11.41 24.51 -8.54
N CYS A 29 10.14 24.24 -8.26
CA CYS A 29 9.66 23.02 -7.62
C CYS A 29 8.94 22.08 -8.60
N ALA A 30 8.75 22.45 -9.88
CA ALA A 30 7.83 21.74 -10.78
C ALA A 30 8.24 20.27 -11.03
N SER A 31 9.54 20.00 -11.11
CA SER A 31 10.10 18.67 -11.41
C SER A 31 10.41 17.81 -10.17
N ALA A 32 10.06 18.28 -8.98
CA ALA A 32 10.44 17.65 -7.71
C ALA A 32 9.89 16.21 -7.52
N GLY A 33 8.80 15.85 -8.19
CA GLY A 33 8.18 14.52 -8.09
C GLY A 33 8.68 13.47 -9.08
N GLU A 34 9.32 13.88 -10.18
CA GLU A 34 9.56 13.00 -11.33
C GLU A 34 10.64 11.94 -11.10
N ARG A 35 11.47 12.11 -10.08
CA ARG A 35 12.64 11.26 -9.80
C ARG A 35 12.49 10.39 -8.56
N ALA A 36 11.30 10.37 -7.95
CA ALA A 36 11.08 9.57 -6.76
C ALA A 36 11.31 8.08 -7.06
N GLN A 37 12.21 7.45 -6.32
CA GLN A 37 12.43 6.01 -6.40
C GLN A 37 11.27 5.29 -5.72
N VAL A 38 10.56 4.44 -6.45
CA VAL A 38 9.45 3.66 -5.90
C VAL A 38 9.88 2.21 -5.78
N SER A 39 9.72 1.65 -4.58
CA SER A 39 9.95 0.24 -4.28
C SER A 39 8.71 -0.32 -3.62
N VAL A 40 8.19 -1.41 -4.18
CA VAL A 40 7.08 -2.16 -3.58
C VAL A 40 7.56 -3.58 -3.37
N ARG A 41 7.45 -4.07 -2.13
CA ARG A 41 7.79 -5.44 -1.76
C ARG A 41 6.64 -6.12 -1.04
N LEU A 42 6.65 -7.43 -1.14
CA LEU A 42 5.65 -8.30 -0.54
C LEU A 42 6.27 -9.08 0.61
N ASP A 43 5.56 -9.09 1.73
CA ASP A 43 5.81 -9.95 2.88
C ASP A 43 4.63 -10.91 3.03
N MET A 44 4.90 -12.20 2.85
CA MET A 44 3.91 -13.28 2.89
C MET A 44 4.42 -14.37 3.84
N PRO A 45 4.26 -14.19 5.16
CA PRO A 45 4.56 -15.26 6.09
C PRO A 45 3.76 -16.53 5.75
N ASP A 46 4.23 -17.66 6.27
CA ASP A 46 3.46 -18.90 6.21
C ASP A 46 2.16 -18.78 6.98
N PRO A 47 1.08 -19.43 6.49
CA PRO A 47 -0.21 -19.36 7.15
C PRO A 47 -0.12 -19.98 8.55
N GLU A 48 -0.70 -19.30 9.53
CA GLU A 48 -0.88 -19.85 10.87
C GLU A 48 -1.98 -20.93 10.83
N LEU A 49 -1.78 -22.05 11.52
CA LEU A 49 -2.81 -23.06 11.70
C LEU A 49 -3.41 -22.95 13.11
N ASN A 50 -4.73 -22.79 13.17
CA ASN A 50 -5.50 -22.83 14.41
C ASN A 50 -6.50 -23.99 14.38
N THR A 51 -6.44 -24.87 15.38
CA THR A 51 -7.31 -26.05 15.51
C THR A 51 -8.19 -26.03 16.75
N ASP A 52 -8.28 -24.89 17.43
CA ASP A 52 -8.91 -24.78 18.75
C ASP A 52 -10.40 -24.46 18.66
N LEU A 53 -10.88 -24.12 17.47
CA LEU A 53 -12.27 -23.74 17.25
C LEU A 53 -13.18 -24.95 17.03
N SER A 54 -14.38 -24.86 17.60
CA SER A 54 -15.49 -25.77 17.26
C SER A 54 -16.01 -25.48 15.84
N TYR A 55 -16.67 -26.47 15.21
CA TYR A 55 -17.30 -26.26 13.91
C TYR A 55 -18.38 -25.16 13.92
N ALA A 56 -19.03 -24.93 15.06
CA ALA A 56 -19.99 -23.83 15.20
C ALA A 56 -19.29 -22.47 15.09
N GLN A 57 -18.16 -22.30 15.78
CA GLN A 57 -17.34 -21.08 15.69
C GLN A 57 -16.76 -20.88 14.29
N ILE A 58 -16.30 -21.96 13.64
CA ILE A 58 -15.82 -21.89 12.26
C ILE A 58 -16.93 -21.51 11.30
N THR A 59 -18.11 -22.10 11.44
CA THR A 59 -19.28 -21.76 10.62
C THR A 59 -19.70 -20.30 10.80
N GLN A 60 -19.64 -19.78 12.03
CA GLN A 60 -19.88 -18.37 12.29
C GLN A 60 -18.85 -17.48 11.59
N LYS A 61 -17.56 -17.84 11.68
CA LYS A 61 -16.45 -17.13 11.04
C LYS A 61 -16.58 -17.12 9.52
N PHE A 62 -16.86 -18.27 8.91
CA PHE A 62 -17.18 -18.40 7.49
C PHE A 62 -18.33 -17.47 7.07
N ARG A 63 -19.44 -17.46 7.82
CA ARG A 63 -20.59 -16.59 7.52
C ARG A 63 -20.23 -15.11 7.59
N SER A 64 -19.44 -14.69 8.59
CA SER A 64 -19.00 -13.30 8.69
C SER A 64 -18.09 -12.89 7.53
N TYR A 65 -17.25 -13.81 7.06
CA TYR A 65 -16.29 -13.53 5.99
C TYR A 65 -16.95 -13.44 4.61
N HIS A 66 -17.96 -14.28 4.35
CA HIS A 66 -18.67 -14.32 3.07
C HIS A 66 -20.02 -13.56 3.06
N GLY A 67 -20.23 -12.64 4.00
CA GLY A 67 -21.39 -11.75 4.01
C GLY A 67 -22.74 -12.44 4.23
N GLY A 68 -22.76 -13.58 4.93
CA GLY A 68 -23.98 -14.30 5.35
C GLY A 68 -24.81 -14.95 4.24
N GLN A 69 -24.73 -14.48 3.00
CA GLN A 69 -25.56 -14.93 1.87
C GLN A 69 -24.91 -16.02 1.00
N ALA A 70 -23.57 -16.13 0.99
CA ALA A 70 -22.87 -17.15 0.20
C ALA A 70 -22.86 -18.54 0.88
N ALA A 71 -23.10 -18.59 2.19
CA ALA A 71 -23.20 -19.84 2.93
C ALA A 71 -24.64 -20.34 2.86
N SER A 72 -24.87 -21.55 2.33
CA SER A 72 -26.15 -22.23 2.57
C SER A 72 -26.42 -22.24 4.09
N PRO A 73 -27.66 -21.97 4.55
CA PRO A 73 -27.98 -21.99 5.98
C PRO A 73 -27.74 -23.38 6.60
N TYR A 74 -27.67 -24.42 5.76
CA TYR A 74 -27.37 -25.82 6.13
C TYR A 74 -25.88 -26.18 5.98
N LEU A 75 -25.03 -25.26 5.54
CA LEU A 75 -23.60 -25.49 5.39
C LEU A 75 -22.92 -25.35 6.75
N GLN A 76 -22.44 -26.47 7.28
CA GLN A 76 -21.45 -26.49 8.36
C GLN A 76 -20.06 -26.34 7.73
N ALA A 77 -19.40 -25.22 7.98
CA ALA A 77 -18.01 -25.06 7.58
C ALA A 77 -17.12 -25.87 8.53
N LEU A 78 -16.25 -26.70 7.94
CA LEU A 78 -15.32 -27.56 8.67
C LEU A 78 -13.92 -26.95 8.77
N GLY A 79 -13.62 -25.99 7.89
CA GLY A 79 -12.48 -25.10 7.92
C GLY A 79 -12.83 -23.72 7.36
N VAL A 80 -11.95 -22.75 7.60
CA VAL A 80 -11.98 -21.43 6.95
C VAL A 80 -10.57 -20.85 6.92
N THR A 81 -10.22 -20.22 5.80
CA THR A 81 -8.98 -19.46 5.66
C THR A 81 -9.30 -17.96 5.72
N GLU A 82 -8.82 -17.29 6.75
CA GLU A 82 -8.87 -15.83 6.82
C GLU A 82 -7.57 -15.23 6.30
N PHE A 83 -7.67 -14.09 5.62
CA PHE A 83 -6.51 -13.27 5.30
C PHE A 83 -6.71 -11.83 5.73
N PHE A 84 -5.60 -11.17 6.02
CA PHE A 84 -5.49 -9.76 6.32
C PHE A 84 -4.36 -9.15 5.50
N MET A 85 -4.65 -8.04 4.82
CA MET A 85 -3.67 -7.30 4.03
C MET A 85 -3.37 -5.97 4.72
N ASP A 86 -2.15 -5.84 5.24
CA ASP A 86 -1.63 -4.58 5.77
C ASP A 86 -0.76 -3.89 4.72
N VAL A 87 -0.79 -2.56 4.73
CA VAL A 87 0.04 -1.74 3.86
C VAL A 87 0.84 -0.79 4.74
N GLN A 88 2.14 -0.99 4.74
CA GLN A 88 3.08 -0.09 5.38
C GLN A 88 3.83 0.68 4.30
N PHE A 89 3.91 2.00 4.43
CA PHE A 89 4.74 2.78 3.52
C PHE A 89 5.60 3.78 4.26
N GLN A 90 6.78 4.03 3.70
CA GLN A 90 7.73 5.02 4.18
C GLN A 90 8.06 5.95 3.02
N LEU A 91 8.12 7.23 3.32
CA LEU A 91 8.31 8.29 2.35
C LEU A 91 9.46 9.17 2.81
N LYS A 92 10.53 9.19 2.01
CA LYS A 92 11.71 10.02 2.21
C LYS A 92 11.60 11.26 1.35
N PHE A 93 11.93 12.40 1.94
CA PHE A 93 11.83 13.71 1.31
C PHE A 93 13.18 14.42 1.33
N LEU A 94 13.43 15.21 0.29
CA LEU A 94 14.42 16.27 0.30
C LEU A 94 13.68 17.62 0.36
N GLU A 95 14.25 18.57 1.10
CA GLU A 95 13.77 19.95 1.13
C GLU A 95 14.79 20.84 0.45
N LYS A 96 14.38 21.49 -0.64
CA LYS A 96 15.18 22.53 -1.28
C LYS A 96 14.68 23.87 -0.80
N MET A 97 15.52 24.64 -0.12
CA MET A 97 15.14 25.91 0.50
C MET A 97 15.81 27.10 -0.18
N LYS A 98 15.13 28.25 -0.21
CA LYS A 98 15.70 29.54 -0.57
C LYS A 98 15.79 30.40 0.69
N SER A 99 16.99 30.51 1.27
CA SER A 99 17.22 31.09 2.61
C SER A 99 16.72 32.53 2.77
N PHE A 100 16.72 33.33 1.70
CA PHE A 100 16.29 34.72 1.76
C PHE A 100 14.77 34.91 1.75
N THR A 101 14.01 33.96 1.18
CA THR A 101 12.54 34.05 1.06
C THR A 101 11.79 33.16 2.05
N GLY A 102 12.50 32.27 2.76
CA GLY A 102 11.87 31.28 3.66
C GLY A 102 10.99 30.26 2.94
N GLN A 103 11.18 30.13 1.62
CA GLN A 103 10.42 29.20 0.78
C GLN A 103 11.14 27.86 0.65
N ALA A 104 10.35 26.80 0.53
CA ALA A 104 10.84 25.43 0.35
C ALA A 104 10.06 24.68 -0.75
N CYS A 105 10.76 23.74 -1.40
CA CYS A 105 10.16 22.67 -2.19
C CYS A 105 10.18 21.36 -1.39
N LEU A 106 9.13 20.57 -1.51
CA LEU A 106 9.05 19.21 -1.01
C LEU A 106 9.34 18.25 -2.15
N ILE A 107 10.47 17.55 -2.09
CA ILE A 107 10.90 16.66 -3.17
C ILE A 107 10.80 15.22 -2.65
N PRO A 108 9.83 14.39 -3.08
CA PRO A 108 9.82 12.98 -2.74
C PRO A 108 11.04 12.30 -3.37
N GLU A 109 11.90 11.72 -2.55
CA GLU A 109 13.13 11.06 -2.99
C GLU A 109 12.90 9.56 -3.15
N LYS A 110 12.24 8.95 -2.17
CA LYS A 110 12.02 7.51 -2.12
C LYS A 110 10.69 7.17 -1.47
N VAL A 111 9.98 6.22 -2.05
CA VAL A 111 8.77 5.62 -1.50
C VAL A 111 8.98 4.11 -1.40
N ASP A 112 9.04 3.61 -0.18
CA ASP A 112 9.10 2.18 0.10
C ASP A 112 7.74 1.71 0.59
N VAL A 113 7.12 0.77 -0.11
CA VAL A 113 5.84 0.14 0.28
C VAL A 113 6.08 -1.33 0.58
N VAL A 114 5.54 -1.78 1.71
CA VAL A 114 5.53 -3.16 2.15
C VAL A 114 4.08 -3.60 2.25
N LEU A 115 3.71 -4.54 1.41
CA LEU A 115 2.43 -5.22 1.49
C LEU A 115 2.63 -6.45 2.36
N ILE A 116 1.85 -6.59 3.43
CA ILE A 116 1.95 -7.72 4.34
C ILE A 116 0.65 -8.51 4.25
N LEU A 117 0.73 -9.73 3.71
CA LEU A 117 -0.41 -10.64 3.60
C LEU A 117 -0.29 -11.72 4.69
N LYS A 118 -1.02 -11.53 5.78
CA LYS A 118 -1.14 -12.52 6.86
C LYS A 118 -2.35 -13.41 6.64
N GLN A 119 -2.21 -14.68 6.99
CA GLN A 119 -3.25 -15.68 6.75
C GLN A 119 -3.32 -16.64 7.92
N THR A 120 -4.54 -17.03 8.28
CA THR A 120 -4.79 -18.03 9.32
C THR A 120 -5.78 -19.06 8.80
N ILE A 121 -5.38 -20.31 8.84
CA ILE A 121 -6.22 -21.47 8.54
C ILE A 121 -6.84 -21.95 9.85
N PHE A 122 -8.15 -21.94 9.92
CA PHE A 122 -8.90 -22.51 11.04
C PHE A 122 -9.48 -23.84 10.61
N LEU A 123 -9.15 -24.92 11.33
CA LEU A 123 -9.76 -26.24 11.15
C LEU A 123 -10.50 -26.64 12.42
N GLY A 124 -11.64 -27.31 12.28
CA GLY A 124 -12.42 -27.69 13.46
C GLY A 124 -11.69 -28.70 14.32
N GLN A 125 -11.74 -28.53 15.64
CA GLN A 125 -10.97 -29.33 16.59
C GLN A 125 -11.08 -30.84 16.38
N SER A 126 -12.27 -31.35 16.03
CA SER A 126 -12.50 -32.78 15.80
C SER A 126 -11.82 -33.32 14.53
N SER A 127 -11.57 -32.48 13.53
CA SER A 127 -10.91 -32.89 12.27
C SER A 127 -9.46 -33.35 12.48
N THR A 128 -8.80 -32.89 13.54
CA THR A 128 -7.43 -33.28 13.90
C THR A 128 -7.31 -34.74 14.34
N ARG A 129 -8.44 -35.37 14.71
CA ARG A 129 -8.47 -36.77 15.18
C ARG A 129 -8.36 -37.78 14.04
N SER A 130 -8.59 -37.36 12.80
CA SER A 130 -8.53 -38.21 11.62
C SER A 130 -7.57 -37.63 10.59
N LYS A 131 -6.53 -38.40 10.22
CA LYS A 131 -5.58 -38.01 9.18
C LYS A 131 -6.27 -37.72 7.83
N CYS A 132 -7.34 -38.44 7.51
CA CYS A 132 -8.12 -38.22 6.29
C CYS A 132 -8.80 -36.85 6.32
N GLN A 133 -9.53 -36.56 7.41
CA GLN A 133 -10.29 -35.31 7.56
C GLN A 133 -9.34 -34.12 7.56
N PHE A 134 -8.29 -34.17 8.40
CA PHE A 134 -7.27 -33.13 8.47
C PHE A 134 -6.65 -32.85 7.10
N LYS A 135 -6.18 -33.89 6.40
CA LYS A 135 -5.57 -33.72 5.08
C LYS A 135 -6.56 -33.12 4.07
N THR A 136 -7.79 -33.62 4.02
CA THR A 136 -8.79 -33.17 3.06
C THR A 136 -9.15 -31.70 3.27
N LEU A 137 -9.32 -31.28 4.53
CA LEU A 137 -9.59 -29.87 4.84
C LEU A 137 -8.38 -29.00 4.60
N MET A 138 -7.19 -29.42 5.05
CA MET A 138 -5.96 -28.67 4.81
C MET A 138 -5.70 -28.46 3.31
N ASP A 139 -5.88 -29.50 2.48
CA ASP A 139 -5.74 -29.37 1.03
C ASP A 139 -6.75 -28.36 0.44
N HIS A 140 -7.97 -28.30 0.98
CA HIS A 140 -8.99 -27.32 0.57
C HIS A 140 -8.61 -25.90 1.00
N GLU A 141 -8.28 -25.69 2.27
CA GLU A 141 -7.89 -24.38 2.82
C GLU A 141 -6.61 -23.83 2.16
N MET A 142 -5.66 -24.69 1.83
CA MET A 142 -4.45 -24.29 1.09
C MET A 142 -4.75 -23.78 -0.33
N ARG A 143 -5.89 -24.11 -0.93
CA ARG A 143 -6.31 -23.50 -2.21
C ARG A 143 -6.67 -22.04 -2.02
N HIS A 144 -7.33 -21.69 -0.91
CA HIS A 144 -7.61 -20.29 -0.55
C HIS A 144 -6.31 -19.53 -0.30
N VAL A 145 -5.37 -20.12 0.44
CA VAL A 145 -4.03 -19.54 0.65
C VAL A 145 -3.32 -19.26 -0.67
N THR A 146 -3.38 -20.21 -1.61
CA THR A 146 -2.77 -20.06 -2.93
C THR A 146 -3.40 -18.91 -3.72
N ILE A 147 -4.73 -18.81 -3.74
CA ILE A 147 -5.45 -17.70 -4.38
C ILE A 147 -5.01 -16.36 -3.78
N ASN A 148 -4.94 -16.25 -2.46
CA ASN A 148 -4.56 -15.00 -1.79
C ASN A 148 -3.15 -14.56 -2.20
N ARG A 149 -2.20 -15.49 -2.15
CA ARG A 149 -0.79 -15.24 -2.51
C ARG A 149 -0.66 -14.87 -3.99
N ASP A 150 -1.26 -15.64 -4.89
CA ASP A 150 -1.15 -15.43 -6.34
C ASP A 150 -1.75 -14.09 -6.78
N ILE A 151 -2.92 -13.73 -6.26
CA ILE A 151 -3.59 -12.49 -6.63
C ILE A 151 -2.88 -11.28 -6.04
N THR A 152 -2.35 -11.38 -4.81
CA THR A 152 -1.54 -10.31 -4.22
C THR A 152 -0.25 -10.11 -5.01
N GLN A 153 0.46 -11.20 -5.34
CA GLN A 153 1.68 -11.17 -6.15
C GLN A 153 1.42 -10.58 -7.55
N LYS A 154 0.34 -11.01 -8.21
CA LYS A 154 -0.07 -10.52 -9.54
C LYS A 154 -0.34 -9.01 -9.54
N ASN A 155 -0.90 -8.47 -8.45
CA ASN A 155 -1.26 -7.07 -8.35
C ASN A 155 -0.10 -6.16 -7.88
N LEU A 156 1.09 -6.68 -7.58
CA LEU A 156 2.26 -5.86 -7.15
C LEU A 156 2.57 -4.70 -8.10
N LYS A 157 2.53 -4.94 -9.41
CA LYS A 157 2.77 -3.88 -10.40
C LYS A 157 1.70 -2.79 -10.35
N LYS A 158 0.45 -3.11 -10.01
CA LYS A 158 -0.62 -2.12 -9.84
C LYS A 158 -0.39 -1.25 -8.60
N PHE A 159 0.14 -1.83 -7.52
CA PHE A 159 0.54 -1.06 -6.35
C PHE A 159 1.65 -0.07 -6.68
N GLU A 160 2.69 -0.55 -7.36
CA GLU A 160 3.82 0.29 -7.80
C GLU A 160 3.35 1.43 -8.71
N GLU A 161 2.49 1.13 -9.68
CA GLU A 161 1.92 2.14 -10.57
C GLU A 161 1.03 3.12 -9.82
N SER A 162 0.19 2.65 -8.89
CA SER A 162 -0.65 3.54 -8.10
C SER A 162 0.17 4.49 -7.22
N VAL A 163 1.35 4.06 -6.76
CA VAL A 163 2.27 4.94 -6.05
C VAL A 163 2.86 5.98 -7.00
N ARG A 164 3.34 5.58 -8.18
CA ARG A 164 3.88 6.52 -9.19
C ARG A 164 2.86 7.57 -9.61
N VAL A 165 1.67 7.12 -9.98
CA VAL A 165 0.54 7.99 -10.36
C VAL A 165 0.14 8.89 -9.19
N GLY A 166 0.13 8.36 -7.96
CA GLY A 166 -0.17 9.15 -6.77
C GLY A 166 0.81 10.32 -6.57
N ILE A 167 2.11 10.07 -6.72
CA ILE A 167 3.15 11.10 -6.64
C ILE A 167 2.95 12.14 -7.75
N ALA A 168 2.80 11.69 -9.01
CA ALA A 168 2.64 12.59 -10.15
C ALA A 168 1.41 13.49 -10.01
N ASN A 169 0.25 12.91 -9.65
CA ASN A 169 -0.99 13.65 -9.45
C ASN A 169 -0.90 14.65 -8.30
N TYR A 170 -0.27 14.27 -7.18
CA TYR A 170 -0.05 15.23 -6.10
C TYR A 170 0.77 16.43 -6.56
N GLY A 171 1.83 16.20 -7.32
CA GLY A 171 2.65 17.26 -7.92
C GLY A 171 1.83 18.19 -8.82
N GLN A 172 0.97 17.64 -9.66
CA GLN A 172 0.13 18.40 -10.58
C GLN A 172 -0.95 19.23 -9.88
N TYR A 173 -1.62 18.68 -8.86
CA TYR A 173 -2.79 19.32 -8.24
C TYR A 173 -2.48 20.12 -6.98
N GLN A 174 -1.52 19.68 -6.17
CA GLN A 174 -1.18 20.30 -4.88
C GLN A 174 0.12 21.10 -4.94
N GLY A 175 0.97 20.83 -5.94
CA GLY A 175 2.27 21.45 -6.12
C GLY A 175 3.30 20.95 -5.12
N TRP A 176 4.56 20.88 -5.57
CA TRP A 176 5.71 20.59 -4.70
C TRP A 176 6.23 21.83 -3.97
N GLY A 177 5.60 22.98 -4.17
CA GLY A 177 6.03 24.30 -3.71
C GLY A 177 6.10 25.30 -4.87
N PRO A 178 6.68 26.49 -4.63
CA PRO A 178 7.26 26.93 -3.36
C PRO A 178 6.18 27.11 -2.27
N TYR A 179 6.48 26.71 -1.04
CA TYR A 179 5.65 26.97 0.14
C TYR A 179 6.48 27.57 1.28
N GLU A 180 5.84 28.23 2.24
CA GLU A 180 6.49 28.71 3.47
C GLU A 180 7.07 27.53 4.25
N LEU A 181 8.36 27.59 4.64
CA LEU A 181 9.05 26.49 5.33
C LEU A 181 8.26 25.93 6.54
N GLN A 182 7.57 26.81 7.27
CA GLN A 182 6.73 26.44 8.42
C GLN A 182 5.61 25.46 8.07
N ARG A 183 5.18 25.42 6.80
CA ARG A 183 4.15 24.50 6.28
C ARG A 183 4.71 23.17 5.80
N SER A 184 6.03 22.95 5.85
CA SER A 184 6.64 21.72 5.33
C SER A 184 6.06 20.45 5.98
N SER A 185 5.83 20.48 7.30
CA SER A 185 5.24 19.35 8.02
C SER A 185 3.82 19.03 7.54
N ASP A 186 2.95 20.04 7.43
CA ASP A 186 1.57 19.90 6.92
C ASP A 186 1.57 19.35 5.48
N LYS A 187 2.47 19.84 4.62
CA LYS A 187 2.59 19.37 3.24
C LYS A 187 3.02 17.90 3.17
N LYS A 188 3.98 17.49 4.00
CA LYS A 188 4.40 16.08 4.13
C LYS A 188 3.25 15.18 4.58
N GLU A 189 2.48 15.61 5.57
CA GLU A 189 1.33 14.85 6.08
C GLU A 189 0.24 14.71 5.03
N LYS A 190 -0.10 15.78 4.31
CA LYS A 190 -1.06 15.75 3.20
C LYS A 190 -0.63 14.80 2.09
N LEU A 191 0.65 14.80 1.71
CA LEU A 191 1.15 13.84 0.73
C LEU A 191 1.03 12.42 1.27
N LYS A 192 1.44 12.15 2.52
CA LYS A 192 1.29 10.83 3.14
C LYS A 192 -0.17 10.35 3.11
N ALA A 193 -1.12 11.18 3.51
CA ALA A 193 -2.54 10.84 3.49
C ALA A 193 -3.07 10.56 2.07
N TYR A 194 -2.63 11.35 1.08
CA TYR A 194 -3.00 11.14 -0.32
C TYR A 194 -2.46 9.80 -0.86
N MET A 195 -1.21 9.48 -0.54
CA MET A 195 -0.57 8.22 -0.92
C MET A 195 -1.24 7.03 -0.24
N ASP A 196 -1.51 7.12 1.06
CA ASP A 196 -2.22 6.11 1.84
C ASP A 196 -3.58 5.77 1.21
N SER A 197 -4.38 6.79 0.90
CA SER A 197 -5.67 6.62 0.23
C SER A 197 -5.55 5.93 -1.12
N SER A 198 -4.54 6.30 -1.92
CA SER A 198 -4.31 5.71 -3.24
C SER A 198 -3.94 4.24 -3.15
N ILE A 199 -3.06 3.87 -2.22
CA ILE A 199 -2.63 2.49 -2.02
C ILE A 199 -3.78 1.63 -1.45
N LYS A 200 -4.53 2.15 -0.47
CA LYS A 200 -5.69 1.45 0.12
C LYS A 200 -6.77 1.11 -0.91
N ARG A 201 -6.95 1.94 -1.94
CA ARG A 201 -7.87 1.63 -3.05
C ARG A 201 -7.44 0.37 -3.81
N VAL A 202 -6.17 0.26 -4.16
CA VAL A 202 -5.63 -0.94 -4.85
C VAL A 202 -5.68 -2.18 -3.96
N ALA A 203 -5.40 -2.02 -2.65
CA ALA A 203 -5.59 -3.10 -1.68
C ALA A 203 -7.04 -3.57 -1.67
N LYS A 204 -8.01 -2.65 -1.66
CA LYS A 204 -9.43 -3.01 -1.67
C LYS A 204 -9.86 -3.73 -2.95
N GLU A 205 -9.38 -3.28 -4.10
CA GLU A 205 -9.62 -3.95 -5.38
C GLU A 205 -9.03 -5.37 -5.39
N THR A 206 -7.84 -5.54 -4.80
CA THR A 206 -7.18 -6.84 -4.66
C THR A 206 -7.97 -7.78 -3.75
N GLU A 207 -8.43 -7.30 -2.59
CA GLU A 207 -9.33 -8.05 -1.69
C GLU A 207 -10.60 -8.50 -2.41
N ASN A 208 -11.22 -7.62 -3.19
CA ASN A 208 -12.44 -7.95 -3.93
C ASN A 208 -12.17 -9.03 -5.00
N GLU A 209 -11.02 -8.97 -5.70
CA GLU A 209 -10.62 -10.00 -6.66
C GLU A 209 -10.40 -11.35 -5.97
N ILE A 210 -9.73 -11.35 -4.80
CA ILE A 210 -9.52 -12.55 -3.97
C ILE A 210 -10.87 -13.16 -3.57
N ASN A 211 -11.75 -12.37 -2.95
CA ASN A 211 -13.05 -12.85 -2.46
C ASN A 211 -13.90 -13.45 -3.58
N ARG A 212 -13.86 -12.84 -4.77
CA ARG A 212 -14.55 -13.35 -5.97
C ARG A 212 -13.98 -14.68 -6.48
N LEU A 213 -12.69 -14.95 -6.25
CA LEU A 213 -12.06 -16.20 -6.67
C LEU A 213 -12.22 -17.30 -5.62
N GLN A 214 -12.13 -16.97 -4.33
CA GLN A 214 -12.41 -17.90 -3.24
C GLN A 214 -13.84 -18.44 -3.32
N SER A 215 -14.83 -17.59 -3.64
CA SER A 215 -16.23 -18.04 -3.80
C SER A 215 -16.45 -19.05 -4.93
N LYS A 216 -15.50 -19.20 -5.86
CA LYS A 216 -15.51 -20.25 -6.88
C LYS A 216 -14.93 -21.58 -6.39
N VAL A 217 -14.18 -21.55 -5.30
CA VAL A 217 -13.70 -22.75 -4.59
C VAL A 217 -14.79 -23.26 -3.65
N ASP A 218 -15.41 -22.35 -2.89
CA ASP A 218 -16.45 -22.65 -1.90
C ASP A 218 -17.82 -22.90 -2.55
N THR A 219 -17.91 -23.97 -3.33
CA THR A 219 -19.16 -24.37 -4.00
C THR A 219 -19.86 -25.50 -3.24
N PRO A 220 -21.20 -25.63 -3.34
CA PRO A 220 -21.91 -26.78 -2.78
C PRO A 220 -21.36 -28.13 -3.27
N GLY A 221 -20.92 -28.20 -4.53
CA GLY A 221 -20.28 -29.38 -5.10
C GLY A 221 -18.97 -29.76 -4.40
N GLU A 222 -18.15 -28.76 -4.07
CA GLU A 222 -16.90 -28.97 -3.34
C GLU A 222 -17.17 -29.50 -1.92
N TYR A 223 -18.16 -28.94 -1.21
CA TYR A 223 -18.53 -29.44 0.11
C TYR A 223 -19.08 -30.86 0.08
N MET A 224 -19.87 -31.23 -0.94
CA MET A 224 -20.30 -32.62 -1.13
C MET A 224 -19.13 -33.56 -1.45
N ARG A 225 -18.08 -33.07 -2.14
CA ARG A 225 -16.87 -33.86 -2.41
C ARG A 225 -16.10 -34.10 -1.12
N ILE A 226 -15.87 -33.04 -0.33
CA ILE A 226 -15.19 -33.12 0.98
C ILE A 226 -15.96 -34.04 1.93
N GLY A 227 -17.27 -33.87 2.04
CA GLY A 227 -18.16 -34.69 2.87
C GLY A 227 -18.14 -36.19 2.53
N ARG A 228 -17.78 -36.55 1.29
CA ARG A 228 -17.66 -37.95 0.85
C ARG A 228 -16.24 -38.51 0.87
N ALA A 229 -15.23 -37.65 1.03
CA ALA A 229 -13.82 -38.06 0.96
C ALA A 229 -13.37 -38.90 2.16
N CYS A 230 -14.00 -38.70 3.33
CA CYS A 230 -13.64 -39.35 4.58
C CYS A 230 -14.88 -39.85 5.32
N ARG A 231 -14.69 -40.73 6.31
CA ARG A 231 -15.69 -40.97 7.34
C ARG A 231 -15.60 -39.82 8.34
N TRP A 232 -16.69 -39.07 8.48
CA TRP A 232 -16.80 -37.87 9.32
C TRP A 232 -17.27 -38.20 10.72
#